data_AF-A0A1A9R2N1-F1
#
_entry.id   AF-A0A1A9R2N1-F1
#
_cell.length_a   1.000
_cell.length_b   1.000
_cell.length_c   1.000
_cell.angle_alpha   90.00
_cell.angle_beta   90.00
_cell.angle_gamma   90.00
#
_symmetry.space_group_name_H-M   'P 1'
#
loop_
_entity.id
_entity.type
_entity.pdbx_description
1 polymer ?
#
loop_
_entity_poly.entity_id
_entity_poly.type
_entity_poly.pdbx_seq_one_letter_code
_entity_poly.pdbx_strand_id
1 'polypeptide(L)'
;MAMFDYKNHTSEASAELLMTTHKLAAYASLSGAMGIGPSREIVQGFTDQFPDGAYPSEIDTGLPAGWRELSPAELGLPESALDAAGHYTIDSPVTGTLPTGPQAKLLGEFNEQGQLTRVSLTFTGTNSPVDIIDYLQLNAGTIAPNFEPLLVALKNYSQANGLEANDVLITGYSLGGGMANIMARFREELADGFFAEANYIGHASPLIYDDPEVVYNYGYENDAVHRVAGSSDSLLEALQEQGPLLSHPDTSYQSSTDNIVLFNDMYASPLWPLPTFSLLNIPVSWYAHVDGLITNAIQRIADSPFYEYTDRESAVIVSNLSSLSRSTVWVEDKQTSSSNHFGQPAFLIGSEHADKIRGGESSDYIYAGGGDDLIRLSSGADRVDGGSGINTLRLKGNGTDWDIHQLSDGTLFFNSKQELGLKQVENVSYVEFEGLTSATGSSLINQRYSVGEEKLVDERFSPFRLFKRDLDYREHVEGDTDDNELSGAVVFGGAGNDTLTALEGGSLLHGGEGDDTLMGGLGNDQLYGGEGNDTLIVRGGNDVLYGGIGDDLFVFDEGYRGSAVIKDFNQHAGDQDWLVLASGLFEDQADLLGSARQIGNDVVISRDELQITVEHIGIAELNENSLLLA
;
A
#
# COMPACT_ATOMS: atom_id res chain seq x y z
N MET A 1 7.27 1.54 -10.32
CA MET A 1 6.56 0.27 -10.57
C MET A 1 5.49 0.20 -9.52
N ALA A 2 4.23 0.01 -9.90
CA ALA A 2 3.15 -0.09 -8.93
C ALA A 2 3.34 -1.30 -8.01
N MET A 3 2.75 -1.28 -6.82
CA MET A 3 2.97 -2.30 -5.79
C MET A 3 2.80 -3.74 -6.28
N PHE A 4 1.80 -4.03 -7.13
CA PHE A 4 1.54 -5.40 -7.63
C PHE A 4 2.29 -5.78 -8.92
N ASP A 5 3.16 -4.91 -9.43
CA ASP A 5 3.96 -5.18 -10.62
C ASP A 5 4.79 -6.47 -10.42
N TYR A 6 4.67 -7.37 -11.40
CA TYR A 6 5.24 -8.71 -11.36
C TYR A 6 5.72 -9.12 -12.75
N LYS A 7 7.00 -9.50 -12.86
CA LYS A 7 7.67 -9.79 -14.13
C LYS A 7 7.49 -8.64 -15.12
N ASN A 8 7.16 -8.96 -16.37
CA ASN A 8 6.96 -8.01 -17.47
C ASN A 8 5.47 -7.75 -17.77
N HIS A 9 4.57 -8.06 -16.84
CA HIS A 9 3.15 -7.75 -16.98
C HIS A 9 2.94 -6.24 -16.83
N THR A 10 1.90 -5.70 -17.45
CA THR A 10 1.45 -4.33 -17.14
C THR A 10 0.88 -4.29 -15.72
N SER A 11 0.85 -3.13 -15.08
CA SER A 11 0.30 -2.96 -13.73
C SER A 11 -1.16 -3.45 -13.61
N GLU A 12 -1.98 -3.20 -14.63
CA GLU A 12 -3.35 -3.74 -14.75
C GLU A 12 -3.37 -5.29 -14.80
N ALA A 13 -2.51 -5.89 -15.64
CA ALA A 13 -2.44 -7.35 -15.77
C ALA A 13 -1.89 -8.01 -14.51
N SER A 14 -0.95 -7.37 -13.84
CA SER A 14 -0.42 -7.75 -12.54
C SER A 14 -1.51 -7.77 -11.45
N ALA A 15 -2.30 -6.70 -11.36
CA ALA A 15 -3.42 -6.63 -10.43
C ALA A 15 -4.48 -7.72 -10.75
N GLU A 16 -4.85 -7.92 -12.02
CA GLU A 16 -5.76 -9.00 -12.44
C GLU A 16 -5.26 -10.37 -12.00
N LEU A 17 -3.96 -10.63 -12.22
CA LEU A 17 -3.33 -11.88 -11.86
C LEU A 17 -3.38 -12.12 -10.34
N LEU A 18 -3.10 -11.10 -9.54
CA LEU A 18 -3.18 -11.17 -8.08
C LEU A 18 -4.62 -11.45 -7.60
N MET A 19 -5.60 -10.74 -8.15
CA MET A 19 -7.02 -10.92 -7.81
C MET A 19 -7.55 -12.31 -8.22
N THR A 20 -7.22 -12.74 -9.45
CA THR A 20 -7.62 -14.06 -9.96
C THR A 20 -7.01 -15.17 -9.11
N THR A 21 -5.70 -15.12 -8.85
CA THR A 21 -5.05 -16.14 -8.01
C THR A 21 -5.55 -16.13 -6.58
N HIS A 22 -5.84 -14.95 -6.02
CA HIS A 22 -6.43 -14.84 -4.68
C HIS A 22 -7.79 -15.55 -4.60
N LYS A 23 -8.69 -15.30 -5.56
CA LYS A 23 -10.00 -15.97 -5.63
C LYS A 23 -9.88 -17.48 -5.81
N LEU A 24 -8.95 -17.94 -6.65
CA LEU A 24 -8.69 -19.38 -6.82
C LEU A 24 -8.20 -20.01 -5.50
N ALA A 25 -7.24 -19.37 -4.83
CA ALA A 25 -6.69 -19.81 -3.56
C ALA A 25 -7.73 -19.82 -2.42
N ALA A 26 -8.60 -18.80 -2.37
CA ALA A 26 -9.72 -18.72 -1.45
C ALA A 26 -10.73 -19.85 -1.72
N TYR A 27 -11.11 -20.07 -2.97
CA TYR A 27 -12.00 -21.16 -3.37
C TYR A 27 -11.44 -22.52 -2.97
N ALA A 28 -10.16 -22.81 -3.26
CA ALA A 28 -9.55 -24.10 -2.93
C ALA A 28 -9.55 -24.36 -1.42
N SER A 29 -9.25 -23.32 -0.62
CA SER A 29 -9.20 -23.38 0.85
C SER A 29 -10.59 -23.49 1.50
N LEU A 30 -11.62 -22.92 0.86
CA LEU A 30 -13.01 -22.94 1.34
C LEU A 30 -13.88 -24.05 0.71
N SER A 31 -13.34 -24.81 -0.24
CA SER A 31 -13.98 -26.02 -0.71
C SER A 31 -13.74 -27.13 0.33
N GLY A 32 -14.81 -27.69 0.91
CA GLY A 32 -14.76 -28.92 1.71
C GLY A 32 -13.98 -28.90 3.04
N ALA A 33 -13.67 -27.74 3.62
CA ALA A 33 -12.84 -27.71 4.83
C ALA A 33 -13.49 -28.37 6.06
N MET A 34 -12.66 -29.03 6.87
CA MET A 34 -12.96 -29.65 8.17
C MET A 34 -13.96 -30.81 8.20
N GLY A 35 -14.37 -31.41 7.08
CA GLY A 35 -15.28 -32.57 7.08
C GLY A 35 -16.66 -32.30 7.70
N ILE A 36 -16.98 -31.03 7.91
CA ILE A 36 -18.33 -30.48 8.12
C ILE A 36 -18.79 -30.03 6.72
N GLY A 37 -20.07 -29.75 6.50
CA GLY A 37 -20.56 -29.22 5.20
C GLY A 37 -19.73 -28.04 4.66
N PRO A 38 -19.94 -27.64 3.39
CA PRO A 38 -19.02 -26.74 2.67
C PRO A 38 -18.60 -25.59 3.58
N SER A 39 -17.30 -25.34 3.78
CA SER A 39 -16.81 -24.30 4.70
C SER A 39 -17.28 -22.89 4.33
N ARG A 40 -17.84 -22.74 3.13
CA ARG A 40 -18.81 -21.70 2.80
C ARG A 40 -19.86 -21.50 3.90
N GLU A 41 -20.48 -22.51 4.48
CA GLU A 41 -21.44 -22.43 5.61
C GLU A 41 -20.81 -21.97 6.94
N ILE A 42 -19.50 -22.07 7.13
CA ILE A 42 -18.81 -21.56 8.34
C ILE A 42 -18.47 -20.08 8.16
N VAL A 43 -17.93 -19.70 6.99
CA VAL A 43 -17.69 -18.29 6.63
C VAL A 43 -19.03 -17.57 6.49
N GLN A 44 -19.96 -18.12 5.72
CA GLN A 44 -21.33 -17.64 5.55
C GLN A 44 -22.10 -17.71 6.87
N GLY A 45 -21.93 -18.74 7.71
CA GLY A 45 -22.52 -18.78 9.05
C GLY A 45 -21.92 -17.79 10.05
N PHE A 46 -20.67 -17.36 9.82
CA PHE A 46 -20.02 -16.26 10.56
C PHE A 46 -20.55 -14.91 10.07
N THR A 47 -20.79 -14.76 8.76
CA THR A 47 -21.17 -13.48 8.14
C THR A 47 -22.68 -13.24 8.14
N ASP A 48 -23.50 -14.29 8.00
CA ASP A 48 -24.97 -14.28 8.11
C ASP A 48 -25.45 -13.97 9.55
N GLN A 49 -24.56 -14.05 10.54
CA GLN A 49 -24.82 -13.56 11.90
C GLN A 49 -24.80 -12.03 12.00
N PHE A 50 -24.23 -11.37 10.98
CA PHE A 50 -24.17 -9.92 10.91
C PHE A 50 -25.12 -9.40 9.83
N PRO A 51 -25.79 -8.25 10.04
CA PRO A 51 -26.64 -7.63 9.03
C PRO A 51 -25.88 -7.34 7.72
N ASP A 52 -26.59 -7.27 6.60
CA ASP A 52 -26.01 -6.77 5.34
C ASP A 52 -25.30 -5.42 5.57
N GLY A 53 -24.09 -5.25 5.02
CA GLY A 53 -23.23 -4.08 5.23
C GLY A 53 -22.50 -4.05 6.58
N ALA A 54 -22.55 -5.13 7.37
CA ALA A 54 -21.81 -5.20 8.62
C ALA A 54 -20.33 -5.52 8.45
N TYR A 55 -19.96 -6.12 7.32
CA TYR A 55 -18.59 -6.42 6.92
C TYR A 55 -18.15 -5.45 5.80
N PRO A 56 -16.87 -5.01 5.74
CA PRO A 56 -16.37 -4.02 4.79
C PRO A 56 -16.35 -4.47 3.33
N SER A 57 -16.39 -5.78 3.07
CA SER A 57 -16.28 -6.35 1.73
C SER A 57 -17.48 -7.25 1.42
N GLU A 58 -17.91 -7.26 0.16
CA GLU A 58 -18.77 -8.33 -0.33
C GLU A 58 -17.99 -9.65 -0.35
N ILE A 59 -18.56 -10.68 0.26
CA ILE A 59 -17.89 -11.99 0.38
C ILE A 59 -18.24 -12.83 -0.84
N ASP A 60 -17.32 -12.86 -1.81
CA ASP A 60 -17.38 -13.73 -2.98
C ASP A 60 -16.40 -14.89 -2.84
N THR A 61 -16.94 -16.07 -2.51
CA THR A 61 -16.17 -17.33 -2.37
C THR A 61 -16.29 -18.22 -3.60
N GLY A 62 -16.85 -17.70 -4.70
CA GLY A 62 -16.97 -18.40 -5.96
C GLY A 62 -15.67 -18.44 -6.75
N LEU A 63 -15.65 -19.27 -7.79
CA LEU A 63 -14.61 -19.19 -8.80
C LEU A 63 -14.73 -17.90 -9.62
N PRO A 64 -13.62 -17.32 -10.09
CA PRO A 64 -13.67 -16.22 -11.04
C PRO A 64 -14.46 -16.60 -12.30
N ALA A 65 -15.01 -15.61 -12.99
CA ALA A 65 -15.74 -15.84 -14.23
C ALA A 65 -14.87 -16.59 -15.25
N GLY A 66 -15.45 -17.59 -15.94
CA GLY A 66 -14.72 -18.43 -16.90
C GLY A 66 -13.95 -19.60 -16.28
N TRP A 67 -13.75 -19.64 -14.96
CA TRP A 67 -13.01 -20.72 -14.30
C TRP A 67 -13.89 -21.89 -13.87
N ARG A 68 -13.37 -23.11 -14.01
CA ARG A 68 -13.96 -24.34 -13.46
C ARG A 68 -12.91 -25.35 -13.04
N GLU A 69 -13.30 -26.30 -12.21
CA GLU A 69 -12.47 -27.47 -11.90
C GLU A 69 -12.27 -28.35 -13.15
N LEU A 70 -11.05 -28.88 -13.28
CA LEU A 70 -10.68 -29.88 -14.27
C LEU A 70 -10.87 -31.28 -13.66
N SER A 71 -11.59 -32.14 -14.39
CA SER A 71 -11.88 -33.49 -13.92
C SER A 71 -10.69 -34.45 -14.07
N PRO A 72 -10.64 -35.55 -13.29
CA PRO A 72 -9.59 -36.55 -13.44
C PRO A 72 -9.56 -37.12 -14.86
N ALA A 73 -10.72 -37.31 -15.48
CA ALA A 73 -10.83 -37.80 -16.85
C ALA A 73 -10.19 -36.86 -17.89
N GLU A 74 -10.33 -35.54 -17.74
CA GLU A 74 -9.67 -34.54 -18.60
C GLU A 74 -8.15 -34.58 -18.45
N LEU A 75 -7.68 -34.79 -17.21
CA LEU A 75 -6.26 -34.80 -16.85
C LEU A 75 -5.58 -36.17 -17.03
N GLY A 76 -6.33 -37.20 -17.43
CA GLY A 76 -5.82 -38.57 -17.53
C GLY A 76 -5.48 -39.21 -16.19
N LEU A 77 -6.10 -38.74 -15.11
CA LEU A 77 -5.95 -39.23 -13.74
C LEU A 77 -7.10 -40.18 -13.36
N PRO A 78 -6.89 -41.13 -12.42
CA PRO A 78 -7.97 -41.96 -11.90
C PRO A 78 -8.88 -41.14 -10.97
N GLU A 79 -10.16 -41.52 -10.85
CA GLU A 79 -11.09 -40.94 -9.86
C GLU A 79 -10.57 -41.01 -8.42
N SER A 80 -9.73 -42.01 -8.11
CA SER A 80 -9.09 -42.15 -6.80
C SER A 80 -8.02 -41.09 -6.50
N ALA A 81 -7.69 -40.23 -7.47
CA ALA A 81 -6.82 -39.07 -7.24
C ALA A 81 -7.54 -37.96 -6.46
N LEU A 82 -8.87 -37.99 -6.42
CA LEU A 82 -9.68 -37.06 -5.65
C LEU A 82 -10.02 -37.63 -4.27
N ASP A 83 -10.07 -36.75 -3.28
CA ASP A 83 -10.69 -37.02 -1.99
C ASP A 83 -12.23 -36.87 -2.05
N ALA A 84 -12.89 -36.98 -0.89
CA ALA A 84 -14.34 -36.84 -0.79
C ALA A 84 -14.85 -35.40 -1.01
N ALA A 85 -13.97 -34.40 -0.90
CA ALA A 85 -14.26 -32.98 -1.14
C ALA A 85 -13.92 -32.54 -2.58
N GLY A 86 -13.40 -33.44 -3.40
CA GLY A 86 -13.02 -33.19 -4.78
C GLY A 86 -11.65 -32.50 -4.91
N HIS A 87 -10.77 -32.65 -3.92
CA HIS A 87 -9.39 -32.17 -3.98
C HIS A 87 -8.47 -33.26 -4.48
N TYR A 88 -7.50 -32.88 -5.32
CA TYR A 88 -6.41 -33.77 -5.69
C TYR A 88 -5.48 -33.95 -4.50
N THR A 89 -5.28 -35.21 -4.10
CA THR A 89 -4.44 -35.54 -2.95
C THR A 89 -2.96 -35.57 -3.32
N ILE A 90 -2.13 -35.01 -2.46
CA ILE A 90 -0.67 -35.05 -2.55
C ILE A 90 -0.17 -35.84 -1.34
N ASP A 91 0.75 -36.77 -1.58
CA ASP A 91 1.33 -37.55 -0.48
C ASP A 91 2.15 -36.65 0.44
N SER A 92 1.87 -36.71 1.75
CA SER A 92 2.75 -36.08 2.74
C SER A 92 4.00 -36.94 2.91
N PRO A 93 5.21 -36.36 2.87
CA PRO A 93 6.43 -37.11 3.19
C PRO A 93 6.52 -37.52 4.67
N VAL A 94 5.64 -37.01 5.55
CA VAL A 94 5.57 -37.37 6.98
C VAL A 94 4.44 -38.36 7.26
N THR A 95 3.24 -38.07 6.76
CA THR A 95 2.03 -38.83 7.10
C THR A 95 1.58 -39.80 6.00
N GLY A 96 2.19 -39.75 4.81
CA GLY A 96 1.79 -40.52 3.64
C GLY A 96 0.48 -40.00 3.05
N THR A 97 -0.27 -40.89 2.39
CA THR A 97 -1.59 -40.57 1.84
C THR A 97 -2.64 -40.56 2.95
N LEU A 98 -3.15 -39.38 3.30
CA LEU A 98 -4.31 -39.21 4.18
C LEU A 98 -5.45 -38.52 3.43
N PRO A 99 -6.72 -38.84 3.75
CA PRO A 99 -7.88 -38.23 3.09
C PRO A 99 -7.96 -36.70 3.20
N THR A 100 -7.24 -36.11 4.14
CA THR A 100 -7.25 -34.67 4.45
C THR A 100 -5.84 -34.13 4.67
N GLY A 101 -4.83 -34.73 4.01
CA GLY A 101 -3.44 -34.24 4.02
C GLY A 101 -3.22 -33.17 2.93
N PRO A 102 -1.98 -32.97 2.46
CA PRO A 102 -1.67 -32.02 1.40
C PRO A 102 -2.55 -32.17 0.16
N GLN A 103 -3.10 -31.06 -0.31
CA GLN A 103 -4.17 -31.06 -1.31
C GLN A 103 -4.04 -29.91 -2.29
N ALA A 104 -4.62 -30.08 -3.47
CA ALA A 104 -4.73 -29.04 -4.48
C ALA A 104 -6.02 -29.15 -5.29
N LYS A 105 -6.39 -28.04 -5.94
CA LYS A 105 -7.39 -27.99 -7.01
C LYS A 105 -6.66 -27.73 -8.33
N LEU A 106 -7.09 -28.43 -9.39
CA LEU A 106 -6.67 -28.18 -10.76
C LEU A 106 -7.81 -27.51 -11.50
N LEU A 107 -7.58 -26.29 -11.97
CA LEU A 107 -8.62 -25.43 -12.55
C LEU A 107 -8.23 -24.97 -13.96
N GLY A 108 -9.23 -24.67 -14.77
CA GLY A 108 -9.05 -24.12 -16.11
C GLY A 108 -9.97 -22.94 -16.36
N GLU A 109 -9.44 -21.91 -17.01
CA GLU A 109 -10.19 -20.77 -17.52
C GLU A 109 -10.63 -21.02 -18.95
N PHE A 110 -11.88 -20.71 -19.25
CA PHE A 110 -12.47 -20.86 -20.56
C PHE A 110 -13.09 -19.54 -21.01
N ASN A 111 -12.77 -19.14 -22.24
CA ASN A 111 -13.42 -17.98 -22.86
C ASN A 111 -14.89 -18.27 -23.22
N GLU A 112 -15.61 -17.26 -23.70
CA GLU A 112 -17.02 -17.38 -24.09
C GLU A 112 -17.28 -18.44 -25.18
N GLN A 113 -16.26 -18.77 -25.98
CA GLN A 113 -16.32 -19.82 -27.01
C GLN A 113 -16.01 -21.22 -26.46
N GLY A 114 -15.71 -21.34 -25.17
CA GLY A 114 -15.36 -22.59 -24.49
C GLY A 114 -13.95 -23.08 -24.76
N GLN A 115 -13.05 -22.21 -25.24
CA GLN A 115 -11.63 -22.53 -25.42
C GLN A 115 -10.86 -22.28 -24.13
N LEU A 116 -10.00 -23.21 -23.76
CA LEU A 116 -9.12 -23.09 -22.60
C LEU A 116 -8.08 -21.98 -22.83
N THR A 117 -7.96 -21.03 -21.91
CA THR A 117 -7.04 -19.88 -22.00
C THR A 117 -5.95 -19.89 -20.95
N ARG A 118 -6.26 -20.33 -19.73
CA ARG A 118 -5.31 -20.48 -18.62
C ARG A 118 -5.62 -21.76 -17.84
N VAL A 119 -4.62 -22.27 -17.12
CA VAL A 119 -4.84 -23.32 -16.12
C VAL A 119 -4.20 -22.94 -14.80
N SER A 120 -4.67 -23.53 -13.71
CA SER A 120 -4.07 -23.34 -12.39
C SER A 120 -3.86 -24.65 -11.66
N LEU A 121 -2.69 -24.77 -11.03
CA LEU A 121 -2.51 -25.60 -9.85
C LEU A 121 -2.63 -24.70 -8.61
N THR A 122 -3.72 -24.90 -7.88
CA THR A 122 -3.99 -24.15 -6.65
C THR A 122 -3.82 -25.06 -5.45
N PHE A 123 -2.74 -24.89 -4.70
CA PHE A 123 -2.53 -25.59 -3.44
C PHE A 123 -3.53 -25.12 -2.39
N THR A 124 -4.05 -26.07 -1.64
CA THR A 124 -5.07 -25.81 -0.61
C THR A 124 -4.39 -25.39 0.69
N GLY A 125 -4.91 -24.33 1.32
CA GLY A 125 -4.50 -23.95 2.66
C GLY A 125 -4.87 -25.01 3.71
N THR A 126 -4.61 -24.72 4.98
CA THR A 126 -4.99 -25.63 6.08
C THR A 126 -6.50 -25.78 6.15
N ASN A 127 -7.01 -26.90 5.66
CA ASN A 127 -8.42 -27.25 5.73
C ASN A 127 -8.66 -28.42 6.72
N SER A 128 -7.57 -28.93 7.30
CA SER A 128 -7.55 -30.10 8.17
C SER A 128 -6.43 -30.00 9.22
N PRO A 129 -6.67 -30.46 10.47
CA PRO A 129 -5.65 -30.46 11.51
C PRO A 129 -4.39 -31.30 11.20
N VAL A 130 -4.45 -32.24 10.25
CA VAL A 130 -3.25 -33.02 9.86
C VAL A 130 -2.26 -32.20 9.03
N ASP A 131 -2.74 -31.14 8.35
CA ASP A 131 -1.90 -30.25 7.53
C ASP A 131 -0.88 -29.48 8.38
N ILE A 132 -1.18 -29.28 9.67
CA ILE A 132 -0.30 -28.61 10.65
C ILE A 132 1.04 -29.35 10.76
N ILE A 133 1.07 -30.66 10.52
CA ILE A 133 2.31 -31.44 10.56
C ILE A 133 3.21 -31.10 9.38
N ASP A 134 2.63 -30.81 8.21
CA ASP A 134 3.37 -30.47 7.00
C ASP A 134 3.98 -29.06 7.05
N TYR A 135 3.51 -28.17 7.94
CA TYR A 135 4.22 -26.90 8.24
C TYR A 135 5.65 -27.13 8.71
N LEU A 136 5.90 -28.23 9.44
CA LEU A 136 7.19 -28.45 10.09
C LEU A 136 8.33 -28.77 9.11
N GLN A 137 8.00 -28.94 7.83
CA GLN A 137 8.93 -29.34 6.79
C GLN A 137 8.91 -28.44 5.55
N LEU A 138 8.12 -27.35 5.57
CA LEU A 138 8.02 -26.43 4.43
C LEU A 138 9.40 -25.92 4.00
N ASN A 139 10.20 -25.42 4.94
CA ASN A 139 11.55 -24.92 4.68
C ASN A 139 12.47 -25.94 4.00
N ALA A 140 12.30 -27.23 4.31
CA ALA A 140 13.14 -28.29 3.75
C ALA A 140 12.75 -28.67 2.31
N GLY A 141 11.57 -28.27 1.83
CA GLY A 141 11.11 -28.54 0.47
C GLY A 141 10.90 -30.03 0.15
N THR A 142 10.89 -30.90 1.15
CA THR A 142 10.87 -32.38 0.97
C THR A 142 9.61 -32.90 0.30
N ILE A 143 8.53 -32.12 0.30
CA ILE A 143 7.28 -32.43 -0.37
C ILE A 143 7.33 -32.22 -1.89
N ALA A 144 8.30 -31.44 -2.41
CA ALA A 144 8.34 -31.06 -3.82
C ALA A 144 8.25 -32.23 -4.82
N PRO A 145 8.96 -33.37 -4.63
CA PRO A 145 8.85 -34.52 -5.53
C PRO A 145 7.44 -35.14 -5.58
N ASN A 146 6.63 -34.94 -4.54
CA ASN A 146 5.26 -35.49 -4.47
C ASN A 146 4.26 -34.66 -5.29
N PHE A 147 4.65 -33.48 -5.78
CA PHE A 147 3.85 -32.68 -6.72
C PHE A 147 3.88 -33.26 -8.13
N GLU A 148 4.93 -34.02 -8.48
CA GLU A 148 5.23 -34.51 -9.83
C GLU A 148 4.04 -35.18 -10.54
N PRO A 149 3.24 -36.07 -9.92
CA PRO A 149 2.12 -36.71 -10.61
C PRO A 149 1.06 -35.73 -11.12
N LEU A 150 0.73 -34.71 -10.31
CA LEU A 150 -0.24 -33.69 -10.69
C LEU A 150 0.36 -32.72 -11.72
N LEU A 151 1.63 -32.36 -11.54
CA LEU A 151 2.35 -31.49 -12.46
C LEU A 151 2.48 -32.09 -13.86
N VAL A 152 2.81 -33.38 -13.97
CA VAL A 152 2.87 -34.08 -15.26
C VAL A 152 1.49 -34.15 -15.91
N ALA A 153 0.43 -34.41 -15.14
CA ALA A 153 -0.95 -34.42 -15.66
C ALA A 153 -1.35 -33.04 -16.19
N LEU A 154 -1.08 -31.98 -15.42
CA LEU A 154 -1.38 -30.60 -15.82
C LEU A 154 -0.56 -30.18 -17.04
N LYS A 155 0.75 -30.44 -17.06
CA LYS A 155 1.64 -30.20 -18.21
C LYS A 155 1.09 -30.83 -19.49
N ASN A 156 0.73 -32.12 -19.44
CA ASN A 156 0.21 -32.83 -20.61
C ASN A 156 -1.12 -32.22 -21.08
N TYR A 157 -2.00 -31.84 -20.15
CA TYR A 157 -3.27 -31.19 -20.47
C TYR A 157 -3.06 -29.80 -21.09
N SER A 158 -2.17 -28.98 -20.53
CA SER A 158 -1.81 -27.66 -21.06
C SER A 158 -1.28 -27.77 -22.49
N GLN A 159 -0.29 -28.64 -22.73
CA GLN A 159 0.31 -28.83 -24.04
C GLN A 159 -0.70 -29.38 -25.07
N ALA A 160 -1.59 -30.28 -24.66
CA ALA A 160 -2.64 -30.81 -25.52
C ALA A 160 -3.65 -29.74 -25.97
N ASN A 161 -3.79 -28.66 -25.20
CA ASN A 161 -4.66 -27.52 -25.50
C ASN A 161 -3.89 -26.30 -26.04
N GLY A 162 -2.59 -26.43 -26.32
CA GLY A 162 -1.78 -25.37 -26.92
C GLY A 162 -1.36 -24.26 -25.95
N LEU A 163 -1.43 -24.51 -24.64
CA LEU A 163 -0.94 -23.59 -23.62
C LEU A 163 0.56 -23.77 -23.36
N GLU A 164 1.23 -22.68 -23.05
CA GLU A 164 2.63 -22.61 -22.63
C GLU A 164 2.74 -22.42 -21.11
N ALA A 165 3.98 -22.37 -20.60
CA ALA A 165 4.24 -22.19 -19.16
C ALA A 165 3.61 -20.90 -18.61
N ASN A 166 3.68 -19.81 -19.39
CA ASN A 166 3.16 -18.49 -19.01
C ASN A 166 1.62 -18.44 -18.88
N ASP A 167 0.91 -19.44 -19.41
CA ASP A 167 -0.55 -19.58 -19.28
C ASP A 167 -0.94 -20.35 -18.01
N VAL A 168 0.05 -20.75 -17.20
CA VAL A 168 -0.15 -21.51 -15.95
C VAL A 168 -0.03 -20.59 -14.74
N LEU A 169 -1.00 -20.72 -13.85
CA LEU A 169 -1.03 -20.06 -12.54
C LEU A 169 -0.74 -21.06 -11.43
N ILE A 170 0.33 -20.85 -10.67
CA ILE A 170 0.67 -21.62 -9.48
C ILE A 170 0.39 -20.74 -8.26
N THR A 171 -0.55 -21.16 -7.42
CA THR A 171 -0.96 -20.33 -6.29
C THR A 171 -1.48 -21.15 -5.10
N GLY A 172 -1.76 -20.47 -4.00
CA GLY A 172 -2.40 -21.00 -2.81
C GLY A 172 -2.43 -19.95 -1.71
N TYR A 173 -3.24 -20.21 -0.68
CA TYR A 173 -3.36 -19.34 0.51
C TYR A 173 -2.80 -20.07 1.73
N SER A 174 -2.14 -19.35 2.65
CA SER A 174 -1.61 -19.93 3.88
C SER A 174 -0.59 -21.04 3.57
N LEU A 175 -0.75 -22.24 4.14
CA LEU A 175 0.02 -23.43 3.77
C LEU A 175 0.14 -23.64 2.25
N GLY A 176 -0.93 -23.38 1.49
CA GLY A 176 -0.93 -23.46 0.04
C GLY A 176 -0.03 -22.42 -0.62
N GLY A 177 0.05 -21.21 -0.05
CA GLY A 177 1.02 -20.20 -0.47
C GLY A 177 2.46 -20.65 -0.23
N GLY A 178 2.70 -21.33 0.90
CA GLY A 178 3.98 -21.98 1.18
C GLY A 178 4.33 -23.08 0.17
N MET A 179 3.35 -23.90 -0.23
CA MET A 179 3.56 -24.91 -1.28
C MET A 179 3.82 -24.29 -2.65
N ALA A 180 3.19 -23.15 -2.98
CA ALA A 180 3.49 -22.40 -4.20
C ALA A 180 4.94 -21.90 -4.21
N ASN A 181 5.46 -21.41 -3.08
CA ASN A 181 6.87 -21.03 -2.93
C ASN A 181 7.82 -22.23 -3.07
N ILE A 182 7.47 -23.39 -2.51
CA ILE A 182 8.25 -24.62 -2.72
C ILE A 182 8.26 -25.00 -4.20
N MET A 183 7.10 -24.96 -4.87
CA MET A 183 7.03 -25.27 -6.29
C MET A 183 7.86 -24.27 -7.12
N ALA A 184 7.85 -22.99 -6.77
CA ALA A 184 8.69 -21.96 -7.40
C ALA A 184 10.20 -22.28 -7.24
N ARG A 185 10.62 -22.71 -6.05
CA ARG A 185 12.00 -23.11 -5.76
C ARG A 185 12.47 -24.30 -6.62
N PHE A 186 11.60 -25.28 -6.87
CA PHE A 186 11.93 -26.51 -7.61
C PHE A 186 11.41 -26.55 -9.05
N ARG A 187 10.98 -25.40 -9.59
CA ARG A 187 10.28 -25.28 -10.89
C ARG A 187 11.06 -25.83 -12.09
N GLU A 188 12.39 -25.77 -12.05
CA GLU A 188 13.25 -26.25 -13.13
C GLU A 188 13.44 -27.78 -13.09
N GLU A 189 13.26 -28.40 -11.93
CA GLU A 189 13.47 -29.83 -11.70
C GLU A 189 12.20 -30.65 -11.93
N LEU A 190 11.05 -30.08 -11.57
CA LEU A 190 9.75 -30.75 -11.63
C LEU A 190 9.15 -30.70 -13.04
N ALA A 191 8.48 -31.79 -13.44
CA ALA A 191 7.81 -31.94 -14.74
C ALA A 191 8.69 -31.54 -15.95
N ASP A 192 9.97 -31.93 -15.91
CA ASP A 192 11.01 -31.59 -16.90
C ASP A 192 11.17 -30.08 -17.14
N GLY A 193 10.95 -29.24 -16.12
CA GLY A 193 11.11 -27.78 -16.20
C GLY A 193 10.02 -27.05 -16.97
N PHE A 194 8.89 -27.71 -17.28
CA PHE A 194 7.80 -27.07 -18.03
C PHE A 194 7.24 -25.82 -17.34
N PHE A 195 7.24 -25.80 -16.01
CA PHE A 195 6.68 -24.69 -15.23
C PHE A 195 7.69 -23.60 -14.88
N ALA A 196 8.93 -23.64 -15.41
CA ALA A 196 9.98 -22.68 -15.05
C ALA A 196 9.57 -21.21 -15.23
N GLU A 197 8.75 -20.93 -16.26
CA GLU A 197 8.27 -19.57 -16.58
C GLU A 197 6.82 -19.32 -16.11
N ALA A 198 6.19 -20.26 -15.41
CA ALA A 198 4.82 -20.09 -14.91
C ALA A 198 4.68 -18.90 -13.95
N ASN A 199 3.45 -18.44 -13.75
CA ASN A 199 3.18 -17.35 -12.81
C ASN A 199 2.99 -17.92 -11.40
N TYR A 200 3.84 -17.53 -10.46
CA TYR A 200 3.80 -18.00 -9.07
C TYR A 200 3.35 -16.88 -8.15
N ILE A 201 2.23 -17.09 -7.46
CA ILE A 201 1.72 -16.13 -6.46
C ILE A 201 1.40 -16.86 -5.16
N GLY A 202 2.12 -16.54 -4.09
CA GLY A 202 1.86 -17.06 -2.74
C GLY A 202 1.05 -16.07 -1.91
N HIS A 203 -0.19 -16.43 -1.55
CA HIS A 203 -1.02 -15.60 -0.67
C HIS A 203 -0.86 -16.02 0.79
N ALA A 204 -0.65 -15.06 1.69
CA ALA A 204 -0.42 -15.28 3.12
C ALA A 204 0.61 -16.40 3.39
N SER A 205 1.65 -16.46 2.55
CA SER A 205 2.60 -17.56 2.59
C SER A 205 3.44 -17.50 3.86
N PRO A 206 3.56 -18.60 4.64
CA PRO A 206 4.48 -18.66 5.77
C PRO A 206 5.94 -18.77 5.33
N LEU A 207 6.20 -19.41 4.18
CA LEU A 207 7.55 -19.61 3.64
C LEU A 207 7.77 -18.68 2.45
N ILE A 208 8.91 -17.99 2.42
CA ILE A 208 9.28 -17.09 1.34
C ILE A 208 10.46 -17.66 0.55
N TYR A 209 10.22 -17.97 -0.73
CA TYR A 209 11.30 -18.09 -1.70
C TYR A 209 11.57 -16.68 -2.25
N ASP A 210 12.67 -16.07 -1.81
CA ASP A 210 12.93 -14.65 -2.05
C ASP A 210 13.61 -14.42 -3.41
N ASP A 211 12.81 -14.53 -4.48
CA ASP A 211 13.20 -14.23 -5.85
C ASP A 211 12.05 -13.49 -6.56
N PRO A 212 12.09 -12.14 -6.62
CA PRO A 212 11.00 -11.32 -7.16
C PRO A 212 10.72 -11.53 -8.65
N GLU A 213 11.69 -12.10 -9.39
CA GLU A 213 11.51 -12.44 -10.81
C GLU A 213 10.70 -13.74 -10.98
N VAL A 214 10.59 -14.54 -9.91
CA VAL A 214 9.98 -15.87 -9.97
C VAL A 214 8.65 -15.93 -9.27
N VAL A 215 8.53 -15.41 -8.05
CA VAL A 215 7.32 -15.53 -7.23
C VAL A 215 6.95 -14.18 -6.64
N TYR A 216 5.65 -13.91 -6.60
CA TYR A 216 5.10 -12.76 -5.90
C TYR A 216 4.39 -13.25 -4.62
N ASN A 217 4.81 -12.75 -3.47
CA ASN A 217 4.21 -13.06 -2.18
C ASN A 217 3.33 -11.89 -1.74
N TYR A 218 2.03 -12.15 -1.63
CA TYR A 218 1.07 -11.17 -1.14
C TYR A 218 0.59 -11.57 0.25
N GLY A 219 0.53 -10.60 1.16
CA GLY A 219 0.02 -10.82 2.50
C GLY A 219 -0.06 -9.50 3.28
N TYR A 220 -0.41 -9.61 4.55
CA TYR A 220 -0.53 -8.45 5.43
C TYR A 220 0.53 -8.53 6.53
N GLU A 221 1.13 -7.40 6.91
CA GLU A 221 2.11 -7.36 8.02
C GLU A 221 1.50 -7.90 9.32
N ASN A 222 0.19 -7.67 9.50
CA ASN A 222 -0.55 -8.02 10.71
C ASN A 222 -1.21 -9.40 10.62
N ASP A 223 -0.83 -10.20 9.60
CA ASP A 223 -1.11 -11.63 9.51
C ASP A 223 0.04 -12.45 10.13
N ALA A 224 -0.24 -13.12 11.24
CA ALA A 224 0.76 -13.91 11.96
C ALA A 224 1.25 -15.16 11.23
N VAL A 225 0.61 -15.55 10.13
CA VAL A 225 1.04 -16.67 9.28
C VAL A 225 2.00 -16.20 8.21
N HIS A 226 1.73 -15.05 7.59
CA HIS A 226 2.55 -14.53 6.51
C HIS A 226 4.01 -14.38 6.97
N ARG A 227 4.99 -14.75 6.15
CA ARG A 227 6.45 -14.64 6.40
C ARG A 227 6.99 -15.33 7.66
N VAL A 228 6.17 -16.04 8.45
CA VAL A 228 6.55 -16.55 9.79
C VAL A 228 7.61 -17.65 9.77
N ALA A 229 7.79 -18.35 8.65
CA ALA A 229 8.85 -19.33 8.45
C ALA A 229 10.04 -18.76 7.66
N GLY A 230 9.96 -17.50 7.24
CA GLY A 230 10.99 -16.77 6.50
C GLY A 230 11.46 -17.49 5.24
N SER A 231 12.73 -17.26 4.87
CA SER A 231 13.39 -17.86 3.70
C SER A 231 14.45 -18.91 4.03
N SER A 232 14.61 -19.27 5.32
CA SER A 232 15.64 -20.19 5.78
C SER A 232 15.41 -21.62 5.28
N ASP A 233 16.49 -22.41 5.16
CA ASP A 233 16.45 -23.77 4.62
C ASP A 233 15.90 -24.82 5.61
N SER A 234 15.69 -24.45 6.88
CA SER A 234 15.12 -25.34 7.87
C SER A 234 14.24 -24.60 8.88
N LEU A 235 13.20 -25.27 9.38
CA LEU A 235 12.33 -24.72 10.41
C LEU A 235 13.12 -24.35 11.68
N LEU A 236 14.19 -25.07 12.02
CA LEU A 236 14.98 -24.77 13.21
C LEU A 236 15.72 -23.44 13.08
N GLU A 237 16.21 -23.13 11.89
CA GLU A 237 16.87 -21.86 11.57
C GLU A 237 15.84 -20.72 11.55
N ALA A 238 14.70 -20.93 10.88
CA ALA A 238 13.58 -20.01 10.93
C ALA A 238 13.15 -19.70 12.39
N LEU A 239 12.98 -20.72 13.24
CA LEU A 239 12.68 -20.55 14.66
C LEU A 239 13.75 -19.77 15.44
N GLN A 240 15.01 -19.83 15.02
CA GLN A 240 16.10 -19.07 15.65
C GLN A 240 16.09 -17.61 15.21
N GLU A 241 15.79 -17.36 13.94
CA GLU A 241 15.68 -16.01 13.35
C GLU A 241 14.45 -15.26 13.86
N GLN A 242 13.33 -15.95 14.02
CA GLN A 242 12.02 -15.37 14.34
C GLN A 242 11.80 -15.13 15.85
N GLY A 243 12.77 -15.49 16.69
CA GLY A 243 12.69 -15.29 18.14
C GLY A 243 11.74 -16.24 18.88
N PRO A 244 11.61 -16.08 20.21
CA PRO A 244 10.83 -17.00 21.04
C PRO A 244 9.34 -16.97 20.66
N LEU A 245 8.68 -18.14 20.71
CA LEU A 245 7.24 -18.34 20.50
C LEU A 245 6.75 -18.12 19.05
N LEU A 246 7.60 -18.20 18.02
CA LEU A 246 7.19 -17.87 16.64
C LEU A 246 6.58 -16.46 16.60
N SER A 247 7.23 -15.52 17.28
CA SER A 247 6.90 -14.10 17.11
C SER A 247 7.16 -13.73 15.66
N HIS A 248 6.21 -13.08 15.01
CA HIS A 248 6.37 -12.62 13.62
C HIS A 248 7.34 -11.42 13.62
N PRO A 249 8.55 -11.55 13.05
CA PRO A 249 9.39 -10.43 12.71
C PRO A 249 8.82 -9.82 11.43
N ASP A 250 8.66 -8.51 11.46
CA ASP A 250 8.35 -7.71 10.30
C ASP A 250 9.61 -7.58 9.43
N THR A 251 10.01 -8.71 8.83
CA THR A 251 11.22 -8.86 8.01
C THR A 251 10.86 -8.62 6.56
N SER A 252 11.59 -7.72 5.90
CA SER A 252 11.39 -7.43 4.48
C SER A 252 11.97 -8.51 3.54
N TYR A 253 11.28 -8.78 2.45
CA TYR A 253 11.66 -9.69 1.36
C TYR A 253 11.37 -9.05 0.01
N GLN A 254 12.32 -9.12 -0.92
CA GLN A 254 12.16 -8.50 -2.23
C GLN A 254 10.96 -9.06 -3.02
N SER A 255 10.63 -10.33 -2.80
CA SER A 255 9.51 -11.00 -3.46
C SER A 255 8.16 -10.80 -2.77
N SER A 256 8.07 -10.00 -1.71
CA SER A 256 6.87 -9.87 -0.86
C SER A 256 6.37 -8.43 -0.76
N THR A 257 5.05 -8.25 -0.58
CA THR A 257 4.50 -6.98 -0.06
C THR A 257 4.61 -6.99 1.45
N ASP A 258 5.47 -6.14 2.00
CA ASP A 258 5.83 -6.23 3.42
C ASP A 258 5.00 -5.31 4.31
N ASN A 259 4.52 -4.18 3.78
CA ASN A 259 3.96 -3.08 4.57
C ASN A 259 2.45 -2.83 4.30
N ILE A 260 1.70 -3.88 3.95
CA ILE A 260 0.25 -3.80 3.81
C ILE A 260 -0.42 -4.18 5.13
N VAL A 261 -1.28 -3.29 5.65
CA VAL A 261 -2.04 -3.49 6.87
C VAL A 261 -3.51 -3.72 6.57
N LEU A 262 -4.07 -4.84 7.02
CA LEU A 262 -5.52 -5.02 7.05
C LEU A 262 -6.08 -4.41 8.35
N PHE A 263 -6.59 -3.19 8.30
CA PHE A 263 -7.06 -2.43 9.47
C PHE A 263 -8.43 -2.92 9.95
N ASN A 264 -8.45 -4.08 10.60
CA ASN A 264 -9.65 -4.72 11.14
C ASN A 264 -9.90 -4.38 12.62
N ASP A 265 -11.01 -4.88 13.16
CA ASP A 265 -11.44 -4.64 14.55
C ASP A 265 -10.37 -5.03 15.59
N MET A 266 -9.58 -6.08 15.32
CA MET A 266 -8.53 -6.54 16.22
C MET A 266 -7.32 -5.62 16.18
N TYR A 267 -6.85 -5.24 15.00
CA TYR A 267 -5.75 -4.29 14.84
C TYR A 267 -6.10 -2.91 15.43
N ALA A 268 -7.34 -2.47 15.21
CA ALA A 268 -7.88 -1.24 15.76
C ALA A 268 -7.90 -1.19 17.30
N SER A 269 -8.03 -2.36 17.96
CA SER A 269 -8.18 -2.45 19.41
C SER A 269 -7.07 -1.70 20.17
N PRO A 270 -7.40 -0.91 21.21
CA PRO A 270 -6.39 -0.31 22.09
C PRO A 270 -5.55 -1.35 22.85
N LEU A 271 -6.01 -2.61 22.89
CA LEU A 271 -5.26 -3.72 23.48
C LEU A 271 -4.29 -4.37 22.49
N TRP A 272 -4.24 -3.94 21.23
CA TRP A 272 -3.27 -4.44 20.27
C TRP A 272 -1.88 -3.81 20.50
N PRO A 273 -0.76 -4.56 20.45
CA PRO A 273 -0.62 -6.03 20.37
C PRO A 273 -0.31 -6.65 21.75
N LEU A 274 -1.03 -6.28 22.83
CA LEU A 274 -0.79 -6.84 24.17
C LEU A 274 -0.80 -8.38 24.21
N PRO A 275 -1.62 -9.09 23.42
CA PRO A 275 -1.43 -10.51 23.17
C PRO A 275 -0.20 -10.69 22.27
N THR A 276 0.77 -11.52 22.68
CA THR A 276 1.96 -11.82 21.85
C THR A 276 1.52 -12.20 20.43
N PHE A 277 1.91 -11.38 19.46
CA PHE A 277 1.63 -11.60 18.05
C PHE A 277 2.45 -12.82 17.60
N SER A 278 1.76 -13.94 17.38
CA SER A 278 2.38 -15.24 17.22
C SER A 278 1.42 -16.20 16.53
N LEU A 279 1.97 -17.09 15.72
CA LEU A 279 1.24 -18.21 15.13
C LEU A 279 0.48 -19.05 16.17
N LEU A 280 0.98 -19.10 17.41
CA LEU A 280 0.42 -19.90 18.50
C LEU A 280 -0.75 -19.22 19.22
N ASN A 281 -0.98 -17.93 18.97
CA ASN A 281 -2.05 -17.13 19.58
C ASN A 281 -3.26 -17.00 18.65
N ILE A 282 -3.85 -18.15 18.32
CA ILE A 282 -4.92 -18.30 17.32
C ILE A 282 -6.10 -17.32 17.50
N PRO A 283 -6.65 -17.10 18.71
CA PRO A 283 -7.86 -16.26 18.84
C PRO A 283 -7.67 -14.77 18.52
N VAL A 284 -6.43 -14.29 18.42
CA VAL A 284 -6.13 -12.86 18.22
C VAL A 284 -5.29 -12.62 16.97
N SER A 285 -4.22 -13.41 16.78
CA SER A 285 -3.20 -13.13 15.77
C SER A 285 -3.57 -13.63 14.36
N TRP A 286 -4.62 -14.44 14.24
CA TRP A 286 -5.11 -14.99 12.97
C TRP A 286 -6.28 -14.18 12.38
N TYR A 287 -6.67 -13.06 13.00
CA TYR A 287 -7.84 -12.32 12.52
C TYR A 287 -7.62 -11.77 11.10
N ALA A 288 -6.47 -11.12 10.86
CA ALA A 288 -6.09 -10.68 9.51
C ALA A 288 -5.90 -11.85 8.54
N HIS A 289 -5.43 -13.02 9.02
CA HIS A 289 -5.30 -14.22 8.20
C HIS A 289 -6.64 -14.74 7.68
N VAL A 290 -7.70 -14.66 8.49
CA VAL A 290 -9.04 -15.12 8.09
C VAL A 290 -9.76 -14.06 7.26
N ASP A 291 -9.71 -12.80 7.69
CA ASP A 291 -10.28 -11.68 6.94
C ASP A 291 -9.63 -11.55 5.55
N GLY A 292 -8.33 -11.76 5.49
CA GLY A 292 -7.54 -11.71 4.27
C GLY A 292 -8.02 -12.66 3.17
N LEU A 293 -8.71 -13.75 3.52
CA LEU A 293 -9.25 -14.74 2.58
C LEU A 293 -10.52 -14.25 1.85
N ILE A 294 -11.23 -13.28 2.43
CA ILE A 294 -12.57 -12.87 2.01
C ILE A 294 -12.71 -11.36 1.77
N THR A 295 -11.64 -10.60 2.01
CA THR A 295 -11.59 -9.16 1.75
C THR A 295 -11.39 -8.89 0.25
N ASN A 296 -11.77 -7.69 -0.17
CA ASN A 296 -11.51 -7.15 -1.50
C ASN A 296 -10.34 -6.15 -1.51
N ALA A 297 -9.42 -6.23 -0.53
CA ALA A 297 -8.31 -5.29 -0.37
C ALA A 297 -7.45 -5.12 -1.64
N ILE A 298 -7.10 -6.22 -2.32
CA ILE A 298 -6.32 -6.16 -3.58
C ILE A 298 -7.02 -5.27 -4.61
N GLN A 299 -8.32 -5.48 -4.81
CA GLN A 299 -9.13 -4.68 -5.75
C GLN A 299 -9.15 -3.21 -5.33
N ARG A 300 -9.39 -2.91 -4.04
CA ARG A 300 -9.44 -1.52 -3.55
C ARG A 300 -8.11 -0.78 -3.65
N ILE A 301 -6.99 -1.49 -3.47
CA ILE A 301 -5.65 -0.92 -3.69
C ILE A 301 -5.47 -0.63 -5.19
N ALA A 302 -5.79 -1.59 -6.06
CA ALA A 302 -5.63 -1.45 -7.51
C ALA A 302 -6.56 -0.39 -8.13
N ASP A 303 -7.75 -0.19 -7.58
CA ASP A 303 -8.72 0.83 -8.02
C ASP A 303 -8.44 2.22 -7.44
N SER A 304 -7.46 2.33 -6.52
CA SER A 304 -7.08 3.62 -5.95
C SER A 304 -6.56 4.54 -7.07
N PRO A 305 -6.95 5.83 -7.09
CA PRO A 305 -6.35 6.79 -8.02
C PRO A 305 -4.84 6.95 -7.79
N PHE A 306 -4.33 6.54 -6.63
CA PHE A 306 -2.93 6.62 -6.25
C PHE A 306 -2.15 5.31 -6.48
N TYR A 307 -2.75 4.30 -7.12
CA TYR A 307 -2.14 2.98 -7.28
C TYR A 307 -0.80 3.03 -8.03
N GLU A 308 -0.70 3.83 -9.09
CA GLU A 308 0.53 3.96 -9.90
C GLU A 308 1.70 4.58 -9.12
N TYR A 309 1.41 5.29 -8.03
CA TYR A 309 2.42 5.91 -7.15
C TYR A 309 2.89 5.00 -6.01
N THR A 310 2.29 3.82 -5.89
CA THR A 310 2.74 2.83 -4.90
C THR A 310 4.00 2.11 -5.39
N ASP A 311 4.82 1.66 -4.46
CA ASP A 311 5.89 0.68 -4.65
C ASP A 311 5.58 -0.57 -3.80
N ARG A 312 6.27 -1.69 -4.06
CA ARG A 312 6.12 -2.93 -3.29
C ARG A 312 6.35 -2.73 -1.79
N GLU A 313 7.22 -1.80 -1.42
CA GLU A 313 7.55 -1.48 -0.03
C GLU A 313 6.68 -0.34 0.55
N SER A 314 5.75 0.26 -0.20
CA SER A 314 4.90 1.33 0.35
C SER A 314 4.07 0.86 1.54
N ALA A 315 3.93 1.73 2.55
CA ALA A 315 2.98 1.51 3.63
C ALA A 315 1.54 1.71 3.12
N VAL A 316 0.74 0.64 3.14
CA VAL A 316 -0.65 0.67 2.63
C VAL A 316 -1.61 0.20 3.71
N ILE A 317 -2.44 1.11 4.20
CA ILE A 317 -3.40 0.86 5.28
C ILE A 317 -4.80 0.70 4.70
N VAL A 318 -5.30 -0.54 4.69
CA VAL A 318 -6.60 -0.85 4.09
C VAL A 318 -7.68 -0.98 5.15
N SER A 319 -8.71 -0.14 5.08
CA SER A 319 -9.88 -0.21 5.97
C SER A 319 -10.53 -1.60 5.88
N ASN A 320 -10.66 -2.31 7.00
CA ASN A 320 -11.36 -3.59 7.10
C ASN A 320 -12.19 -3.69 8.40
N LEU A 321 -12.73 -2.57 8.85
CA LEU A 321 -13.50 -2.49 10.10
C LEU A 321 -14.90 -3.07 9.94
N SER A 322 -15.42 -3.70 11.00
CA SER A 322 -16.84 -4.01 11.06
C SER A 322 -17.68 -2.73 11.18
N SER A 323 -18.95 -2.79 10.80
CA SER A 323 -19.90 -1.66 10.95
C SER A 323 -19.95 -1.07 12.36
N LEU A 324 -19.75 -1.89 13.40
CA LEU A 324 -19.72 -1.43 14.78
C LEU A 324 -18.54 -0.49 15.02
N SER A 325 -17.33 -0.94 14.65
CA SER A 325 -16.09 -0.20 14.85
C SER A 325 -16.00 1.03 13.97
N ARG A 326 -16.34 0.90 12.68
CA ARG A 326 -16.25 1.95 11.65
C ARG A 326 -16.90 3.28 12.07
N SER A 327 -18.02 3.20 12.79
CA SER A 327 -18.73 4.39 13.28
C SER A 327 -17.96 5.21 14.33
N THR A 328 -16.90 4.67 14.94
CA THR A 328 -16.21 5.26 16.10
C THR A 328 -14.68 5.25 16.02
N VAL A 329 -14.10 4.31 15.28
CA VAL A 329 -12.67 4.10 15.14
C VAL A 329 -12.16 4.85 13.91
N TRP A 330 -10.96 5.39 13.99
CA TRP A 330 -10.26 5.97 12.83
C TRP A 330 -9.31 4.92 12.25
N VAL A 331 -9.36 4.73 10.94
CA VAL A 331 -8.34 4.02 10.16
C VAL A 331 -7.15 4.97 10.06
N GLU A 332 -6.00 4.53 10.55
CA GLU A 332 -4.77 5.32 10.61
C GLU A 332 -3.57 4.38 10.59
N ASP A 333 -2.42 4.85 10.14
CA ASP A 333 -1.17 4.16 10.45
C ASP A 333 -0.93 4.25 11.96
N LYS A 334 -0.79 3.10 12.61
CA LYS A 334 -0.87 2.97 14.07
C LYS A 334 0.47 2.56 14.63
N GLN A 335 0.99 3.33 15.58
CA GLN A 335 2.20 2.96 16.30
C GLN A 335 2.02 1.64 17.07
N THR A 336 2.67 0.58 16.61
CA THR A 336 2.64 -0.76 17.20
C THR A 336 4.04 -1.36 17.18
N SER A 337 4.30 -2.37 18.00
CA SER A 337 5.56 -3.12 17.94
C SER A 337 5.58 -4.17 16.82
N SER A 338 4.49 -4.30 16.06
CA SER A 338 4.31 -5.25 14.96
C SER A 338 4.39 -4.61 13.58
N SER A 339 4.77 -3.33 13.51
CA SER A 339 4.87 -2.52 12.29
C SER A 339 6.08 -1.61 12.44
N ASN A 340 6.83 -1.42 11.37
CA ASN A 340 8.04 -0.61 11.36
C ASN A 340 7.89 0.72 10.59
N HIS A 341 6.78 0.93 9.88
CA HIS A 341 6.56 2.06 8.99
C HIS A 341 5.82 3.24 9.67
N PHE A 342 5.45 3.13 10.95
CA PHE A 342 4.72 4.19 11.65
C PHE A 342 5.40 5.54 11.56
N GLY A 343 4.70 6.51 10.96
CA GLY A 343 5.16 7.88 10.79
C GLY A 343 5.89 8.14 9.47
N GLN A 344 5.96 7.16 8.58
CA GLN A 344 6.33 7.36 7.18
C GLN A 344 5.11 7.78 6.35
N PRO A 345 5.32 8.28 5.12
CA PRO A 345 4.24 8.42 4.13
C PRO A 345 3.43 7.13 3.98
N ALA A 346 2.10 7.23 3.99
CA ALA A 346 1.23 6.09 3.85
C ALA A 346 0.10 6.30 2.82
N PHE A 347 -0.30 5.20 2.18
CA PHE A 347 -1.49 5.11 1.37
C PHE A 347 -2.64 4.56 2.22
N LEU A 348 -3.63 5.40 2.54
CA LEU A 348 -4.80 4.99 3.32
C LEU A 348 -5.99 4.75 2.39
N ILE A 349 -6.45 3.51 2.34
CA ILE A 349 -7.49 3.04 1.43
C ILE A 349 -8.77 2.73 2.21
N GLY A 350 -9.81 3.52 1.99
CA GLY A 350 -11.14 3.33 2.55
C GLY A 350 -11.93 2.19 1.88
N SER A 351 -13.23 2.13 2.14
CA SER A 351 -14.13 1.07 1.68
C SER A 351 -15.35 1.67 0.95
N GLU A 352 -16.36 0.86 0.62
CA GLU A 352 -17.62 1.33 0.03
C GLU A 352 -18.62 1.87 1.07
N HIS A 353 -18.16 2.12 2.29
CA HIS A 353 -18.97 2.53 3.43
C HIS A 353 -18.35 3.73 4.14
N ALA A 354 -19.21 4.53 4.80
CA ALA A 354 -18.79 5.69 5.59
C ALA A 354 -17.68 5.34 6.61
N ASP A 355 -16.46 5.73 6.26
CA ASP A 355 -15.24 5.50 7.00
C ASP A 355 -14.80 6.76 7.75
N LYS A 356 -13.94 6.54 8.74
CA LYS A 356 -13.19 7.60 9.42
C LYS A 356 -11.73 7.34 9.16
N ILE A 357 -11.08 8.21 8.41
CA ILE A 357 -9.68 8.03 7.99
C ILE A 357 -8.84 9.18 8.55
N ARG A 358 -7.68 8.86 9.11
CA ARG A 358 -6.78 9.87 9.68
C ARG A 358 -5.36 9.68 9.15
N GLY A 359 -4.82 10.74 8.54
CA GLY A 359 -3.42 10.82 8.16
C GLY A 359 -2.48 11.01 9.36
N GLY A 360 -1.24 10.57 9.19
CA GLY A 360 -0.09 10.80 10.05
C GLY A 360 0.50 12.20 9.89
N GLU A 361 1.73 12.39 10.36
CA GLU A 361 2.43 13.68 10.32
C GLU A 361 3.27 13.89 9.05
N SER A 362 3.50 12.82 8.30
CA SER A 362 4.18 12.78 6.99
C SER A 362 3.18 12.96 5.86
N SER A 363 3.68 13.10 4.63
CA SER A 363 2.86 13.28 3.42
C SER A 363 2.06 12.01 3.10
N ASP A 364 0.74 12.05 3.28
CA ASP A 364 -0.12 10.87 3.08
C ASP A 364 -0.97 10.96 1.81
N TYR A 365 -1.26 9.78 1.25
CA TYR A 365 -2.16 9.57 0.11
C TYR A 365 -3.44 8.88 0.60
N ILE A 366 -4.57 9.58 0.59
CA ILE A 366 -5.80 9.10 1.20
C ILE A 366 -6.89 8.98 0.15
N TYR A 367 -7.28 7.75 -0.16
CA TYR A 367 -8.46 7.46 -0.98
C TYR A 367 -9.58 6.90 -0.09
N ALA A 368 -10.65 7.65 0.11
CA ALA A 368 -11.71 7.25 1.04
C ALA A 368 -12.70 6.21 0.47
N GLY A 369 -12.76 6.06 -0.85
CA GLY A 369 -13.61 5.06 -1.51
C GLY A 369 -15.05 5.55 -1.71
N GLY A 370 -16.02 4.82 -1.18
CA GLY A 370 -17.43 5.18 -1.26
C GLY A 370 -18.05 5.38 0.11
N GLY A 371 -19.05 6.25 0.19
CA GLY A 371 -19.79 6.50 1.43
C GLY A 371 -19.71 7.95 1.85
N ASP A 372 -20.21 8.24 3.06
CA ASP A 372 -20.13 9.59 3.63
C ASP A 372 -18.94 9.64 4.57
N ASP A 373 -17.76 9.90 4.03
CA ASP A 373 -16.50 9.72 4.76
C ASP A 373 -16.11 10.94 5.59
N LEU A 374 -15.40 10.68 6.68
CA LEU A 374 -14.79 11.71 7.51
C LEU A 374 -13.27 11.53 7.52
N ILE A 375 -12.58 12.46 6.87
CA ILE A 375 -11.13 12.43 6.67
C ILE A 375 -10.50 13.50 7.56
N ARG A 376 -9.47 13.15 8.35
CA ARG A 376 -8.79 14.10 9.24
C ARG A 376 -7.29 14.11 8.96
N LEU A 377 -6.77 15.30 8.68
CA LEU A 377 -5.37 15.49 8.30
C LEU A 377 -4.55 16.09 9.44
N SER A 378 -3.22 15.93 9.34
CA SER A 378 -2.27 16.50 10.29
C SER A 378 -1.35 17.51 9.59
N SER A 379 -0.02 17.33 9.66
CA SER A 379 1.00 18.31 9.28
C SER A 379 1.72 18.03 7.97
N GLY A 380 1.57 16.83 7.37
CA GLY A 380 2.24 16.45 6.12
C GLY A 380 1.75 17.23 4.90
N ALA A 381 2.37 17.03 3.74
CA ALA A 381 1.78 17.47 2.48
C ALA A 381 0.86 16.34 1.98
N ASP A 382 -0.46 16.48 2.12
CA ASP A 382 -1.38 15.35 1.92
C ASP A 382 -2.14 15.46 0.59
N ARG A 383 -2.26 14.32 -0.09
CA ARG A 383 -3.10 14.10 -1.26
C ARG A 383 -4.35 13.34 -0.85
N VAL A 384 -5.53 13.88 -1.13
CA VAL A 384 -6.80 13.29 -0.69
C VAL A 384 -7.81 13.23 -1.82
N ASP A 385 -8.32 12.03 -2.10
CA ASP A 385 -9.53 11.83 -2.88
C ASP A 385 -10.62 11.27 -1.96
N GLY A 386 -11.68 12.05 -1.73
CA GLY A 386 -12.83 11.62 -0.96
C GLY A 386 -13.67 10.53 -1.62
N GLY A 387 -13.49 10.29 -2.91
CA GLY A 387 -14.27 9.33 -3.69
C GLY A 387 -15.75 9.67 -3.76
N SER A 388 -16.63 8.67 -3.74
CA SER A 388 -18.07 8.87 -3.95
C SER A 388 -18.83 9.09 -2.64
N GLY A 389 -19.85 9.96 -2.67
CA GLY A 389 -20.72 10.22 -1.51
C GLY A 389 -20.48 11.61 -0.89
N ILE A 390 -20.89 11.80 0.37
CA ILE A 390 -20.81 13.10 1.04
C ILE A 390 -19.63 13.13 2.01
N ASN A 391 -18.49 13.55 1.49
CA ASN A 391 -17.23 13.52 2.25
C ASN A 391 -16.97 14.81 3.02
N THR A 392 -16.39 14.65 4.20
CA THR A 392 -16.03 15.75 5.10
C THR A 392 -14.54 15.71 5.42
N LEU A 393 -13.80 16.74 5.00
CA LEU A 393 -12.41 16.96 5.38
C LEU A 393 -12.34 17.70 6.72
N ARG A 394 -11.44 17.29 7.60
CA ARG A 394 -11.20 17.94 8.89
C ARG A 394 -9.76 18.40 9.01
N LEU A 395 -9.58 19.71 9.20
CA LEU A 395 -8.30 20.39 9.28
C LEU A 395 -8.08 21.00 10.67
N LYS A 396 -6.82 20.97 11.14
CA LYS A 396 -6.40 21.62 12.38
C LYS A 396 -6.50 23.16 12.25
N GLY A 397 -6.66 23.85 13.39
CA GLY A 397 -6.72 25.31 13.43
C GLY A 397 -8.05 25.89 12.93
N ASN A 398 -8.08 27.19 12.68
CA ASN A 398 -9.23 27.91 12.14
C ASN A 398 -9.11 28.07 10.63
N GLY A 399 -10.23 28.26 9.91
CA GLY A 399 -10.17 28.50 8.47
C GLY A 399 -9.38 29.74 8.04
N THR A 400 -9.14 30.71 8.94
CA THR A 400 -8.26 31.87 8.66
C THR A 400 -6.77 31.53 8.70
N ASP A 401 -6.42 30.38 9.26
CA ASP A 401 -5.05 29.86 9.31
C ASP A 401 -4.63 29.21 7.99
N TRP A 402 -5.57 29.13 7.03
CA TRP A 402 -5.39 28.52 5.72
C TRP A 402 -5.61 29.56 4.62
N ASP A 403 -4.82 29.43 3.56
CA ASP A 403 -5.07 30.05 2.27
C ASP A 403 -5.61 28.97 1.34
N ILE A 404 -6.75 29.25 0.72
CA ILE A 404 -7.55 28.25 0.02
C ILE A 404 -7.60 28.63 -1.45
N HIS A 405 -7.28 27.69 -2.31
CA HIS A 405 -7.34 27.83 -3.76
C HIS A 405 -8.23 26.71 -4.32
N GLN A 406 -8.92 26.99 -5.42
CA GLN A 406 -9.69 25.98 -6.13
C GLN A 406 -9.29 26.05 -7.60
N LEU A 407 -8.82 24.93 -8.14
CA LEU A 407 -8.50 24.81 -9.56
C LEU A 407 -9.78 24.69 -10.41
N SER A 408 -9.65 24.88 -11.72
CA SER A 408 -10.80 24.81 -12.64
C SER A 408 -11.50 23.44 -12.72
N ASP A 409 -10.82 22.35 -12.37
CA ASP A 409 -11.37 21.00 -12.28
C ASP A 409 -12.15 20.76 -10.95
N GLY A 410 -12.06 21.68 -10.00
CA GLY A 410 -12.69 21.62 -8.69
C GLY A 410 -11.76 21.20 -7.55
N THR A 411 -10.51 20.80 -7.85
CA THR A 411 -9.48 20.42 -6.87
C THR A 411 -9.20 21.58 -5.92
N LEU A 412 -9.15 21.29 -4.62
CA LEU A 412 -8.92 22.28 -3.57
C LEU A 412 -7.51 22.16 -3.02
N PHE A 413 -6.81 23.30 -2.93
CA PHE A 413 -5.55 23.42 -2.22
C PHE A 413 -5.72 24.21 -0.92
N PHE A 414 -5.25 23.66 0.19
CA PHE A 414 -5.21 24.33 1.49
C PHE A 414 -3.75 24.54 1.90
N ASN A 415 -3.27 25.78 1.76
CA ASN A 415 -1.92 26.17 2.20
C ASN A 415 -1.95 26.69 3.64
N SER A 416 -1.23 26.03 4.54
CA SER A 416 -1.17 26.39 5.96
C SER A 416 -0.27 27.59 6.25
N LYS A 417 -0.72 28.47 7.15
CA LYS A 417 0.12 29.53 7.75
C LYS A 417 0.84 29.08 9.03
N GLN A 418 0.66 27.82 9.45
CA GLN A 418 1.12 27.30 10.75
C GLN A 418 1.90 25.99 10.63
N GLU A 419 2.70 25.80 9.57
CA GLU A 419 3.52 24.60 9.35
C GLU A 419 2.70 23.29 9.37
N LEU A 420 1.52 23.28 8.74
CA LEU A 420 0.67 22.08 8.63
C LEU A 420 0.67 21.46 7.22
N GLY A 421 1.68 21.80 6.42
CA GLY A 421 1.80 21.37 5.03
C GLY A 421 0.70 21.90 4.10
N LEU A 422 0.83 21.57 2.83
CA LEU A 422 -0.17 21.81 1.79
C LEU A 422 -1.11 20.60 1.71
N LYS A 423 -2.41 20.83 1.56
CA LYS A 423 -3.39 19.75 1.32
C LYS A 423 -3.97 19.90 -0.07
N GLN A 424 -3.83 18.89 -0.91
CA GLN A 424 -4.47 18.79 -2.21
C GLN A 424 -5.63 17.81 -2.11
N VAL A 425 -6.85 18.28 -2.42
CA VAL A 425 -8.08 17.58 -2.04
C VAL A 425 -9.11 17.61 -3.17
N GLU A 426 -9.53 16.42 -3.62
CA GLU A 426 -10.71 16.23 -4.48
C GLU A 426 -11.89 15.58 -3.75
N ASN A 427 -13.06 15.68 -4.38
CA ASN A 427 -14.26 14.92 -4.03
C ASN A 427 -14.72 15.09 -2.57
N VAL A 428 -14.52 16.29 -2.01
CA VAL A 428 -14.99 16.66 -0.68
C VAL A 428 -16.17 17.63 -0.74
N SER A 429 -17.23 17.30 0.00
CA SER A 429 -18.44 18.14 0.10
C SER A 429 -18.38 19.18 1.22
N TYR A 430 -17.66 18.87 2.31
CA TYR A 430 -17.58 19.73 3.49
C TYR A 430 -16.17 19.82 4.06
N VAL A 431 -15.85 20.98 4.62
CA VAL A 431 -14.61 21.20 5.38
C VAL A 431 -14.95 21.61 6.81
N GLU A 432 -14.32 20.96 7.78
CA GLU A 432 -14.42 21.24 9.20
C GLU A 432 -13.08 21.72 9.76
N PHE A 433 -13.06 22.92 10.35
CA PHE A 433 -11.89 23.43 11.05
C PHE A 433 -12.00 23.23 12.57
N GLU A 434 -10.97 22.64 13.18
CA GLU A 434 -10.91 22.31 14.62
C GLU A 434 -10.48 23.48 15.54
N GLY A 435 -10.74 24.72 15.12
CA GLY A 435 -10.10 25.91 15.68
C GLY A 435 -10.78 26.60 16.87
N LEU A 436 -11.99 26.19 17.26
CA LEU A 436 -12.70 26.80 18.39
C LEU A 436 -12.29 26.14 19.70
N THR A 437 -11.17 26.57 20.28
CA THR A 437 -10.62 25.96 21.50
C THR A 437 -11.19 26.59 22.78
N SER A 438 -11.41 25.76 23.80
CA SER A 438 -11.68 26.21 25.16
C SER A 438 -10.44 26.88 25.74
N ALA A 439 -10.58 27.59 26.87
CA ALA A 439 -9.44 28.13 27.61
C ALA A 439 -8.45 27.03 28.09
N THR A 440 -8.79 25.75 27.97
CA THR A 440 -7.95 24.58 28.29
C THR A 440 -7.45 23.84 27.04
N GLY A 441 -7.62 24.41 25.84
CA GLY A 441 -7.12 23.85 24.58
C GLY A 441 -7.98 22.77 23.94
N SER A 442 -9.19 22.49 24.46
CA SER A 442 -10.09 21.48 23.89
C SER A 442 -11.01 22.11 22.83
N SER A 443 -11.11 21.53 21.63
CA SER A 443 -12.09 21.99 20.63
C SER A 443 -13.52 21.93 21.21
N LEU A 444 -14.24 23.05 21.14
CA LEU A 444 -15.58 23.27 21.69
C LEU A 444 -16.68 22.98 20.65
N ILE A 445 -16.42 23.32 19.38
CA ILE A 445 -17.25 23.02 18.20
C ILE A 445 -16.38 23.08 16.93
N ASN A 446 -16.61 22.17 15.98
CA ASN A 446 -16.00 22.27 14.66
C ASN A 446 -16.73 23.33 13.83
N GLN A 447 -15.98 24.15 13.09
CA GLN A 447 -16.56 25.10 12.15
C GLN A 447 -16.73 24.42 10.80
N ARG A 448 -17.96 24.06 10.45
CA ARG A 448 -18.29 23.37 9.20
C ARG A 448 -18.65 24.35 8.09
N TYR A 449 -18.09 24.10 6.91
CA TYR A 449 -18.32 24.82 5.68
C TYR A 449 -18.70 23.83 4.58
N SER A 450 -19.64 24.18 3.70
CA SER A 450 -19.83 23.48 2.44
C SER A 450 -18.87 24.00 1.39
N VAL A 451 -18.37 23.11 0.54
CA VAL A 451 -17.57 23.46 -0.64
C VAL A 451 -18.51 24.06 -1.69
N GLY A 452 -18.27 25.31 -2.07
CA GLY A 452 -19.00 26.02 -3.13
C GLY A 452 -18.10 26.35 -4.32
N GLU A 453 -18.68 26.90 -5.38
CA GLU A 453 -17.98 27.22 -6.64
C GLU A 453 -16.97 28.38 -6.53
N GLU A 454 -17.14 29.29 -5.58
CA GLU A 454 -16.27 30.48 -5.45
C GLU A 454 -15.63 30.60 -4.05
N LYS A 455 -16.09 29.78 -3.10
CA LYS A 455 -15.74 29.89 -1.67
C LYS A 455 -16.24 28.71 -0.85
N LEU A 456 -15.68 28.57 0.35
CA LEU A 456 -16.28 27.77 1.41
C LEU A 456 -17.41 28.54 2.11
N VAL A 457 -18.62 27.96 2.12
CA VAL A 457 -19.83 28.60 2.65
C VAL A 457 -20.07 28.17 4.09
N ASP A 458 -20.11 29.15 5.01
CA ASP A 458 -20.30 28.87 6.43
C ASP A 458 -21.72 28.36 6.70
N GLU A 459 -21.84 27.14 7.21
CA GLU A 459 -23.14 26.50 7.43
C GLU A 459 -23.77 26.84 8.79
N ARG A 460 -23.02 27.46 9.70
CA ARG A 460 -23.46 27.67 11.08
C ARG A 460 -24.75 28.46 11.14
N PHE A 461 -25.72 27.96 11.91
CA PHE A 461 -26.96 28.70 12.13
C PHE A 461 -26.66 30.02 12.84
N SER A 462 -26.91 31.13 12.14
CA SER A 462 -26.70 32.48 12.66
C SER A 462 -28.00 33.27 12.51
N PRO A 463 -28.77 33.50 13.59
CA PRO A 463 -29.91 34.40 13.52
C PRO A 463 -29.35 35.77 13.12
N PHE A 464 -29.85 36.31 12.00
CA PHE A 464 -29.42 37.58 11.38
C PHE A 464 -28.10 37.56 10.57
N ARG A 465 -27.49 36.40 10.28
CA ARG A 465 -26.22 36.28 9.51
C ARG A 465 -25.04 37.09 10.06
N LEU A 466 -25.13 37.60 11.30
CA LEU A 466 -24.13 38.50 11.90
C LEU A 466 -22.77 37.82 12.17
N PHE A 467 -22.75 36.48 12.18
CA PHE A 467 -21.55 35.69 12.52
C PHE A 467 -21.20 34.64 11.47
N LYS A 468 -21.90 34.62 10.32
CA LYS A 468 -21.49 33.80 9.18
C LYS A 468 -20.30 34.46 8.50
N ARG A 469 -19.24 33.71 8.30
CA ARG A 469 -18.06 34.19 7.59
C ARG A 469 -17.61 33.12 6.62
N ASP A 470 -18.04 33.26 5.37
CA ASP A 470 -17.52 32.44 4.26
C ASP A 470 -16.02 32.68 4.09
N LEU A 471 -15.32 31.74 3.46
CA LEU A 471 -13.89 31.82 3.16
C LEU A 471 -13.71 31.80 1.65
N ASP A 472 -13.36 32.95 1.07
CA ASP A 472 -13.17 33.11 -0.37
C ASP A 472 -11.92 32.37 -0.83
N TYR A 473 -11.99 31.75 -2.00
CA TYR A 473 -10.81 31.20 -2.66
C TYR A 473 -9.91 32.33 -3.16
N ARG A 474 -8.61 32.06 -3.21
CA ARG A 474 -7.59 33.02 -3.62
C ARG A 474 -7.17 32.78 -5.06
N GLU A 475 -6.79 33.87 -5.72
CA GLU A 475 -6.24 33.86 -7.06
C GLU A 475 -4.93 33.06 -7.13
N HIS A 476 -4.75 32.37 -8.25
CA HIS A 476 -3.57 31.57 -8.58
C HIS A 476 -3.36 31.56 -10.10
N VAL A 477 -2.23 31.03 -10.53
CA VAL A 477 -1.98 30.59 -11.91
C VAL A 477 -2.08 29.07 -11.92
N GLU A 478 -2.77 28.51 -12.89
CA GLU A 478 -2.84 27.06 -13.10
C GLU A 478 -2.44 26.72 -14.53
N GLY A 479 -1.82 25.55 -14.70
CA GLY A 479 -1.64 24.90 -15.98
C GLY A 479 -2.79 23.96 -16.33
N ASP A 480 -2.53 23.09 -17.29
CA ASP A 480 -3.48 22.07 -17.76
C ASP A 480 -2.88 20.66 -17.71
N THR A 481 -3.01 19.89 -18.78
CA THR A 481 -2.49 18.51 -18.85
C THR A 481 -1.30 18.39 -19.79
N ASP A 482 -0.89 19.49 -20.41
CA ASP A 482 0.28 19.58 -21.28
C ASP A 482 1.45 20.23 -20.53
N ASP A 483 2.69 20.01 -20.97
CA ASP A 483 3.87 20.71 -20.45
C ASP A 483 3.71 22.25 -20.55
N ASN A 484 3.80 22.94 -19.42
CA ASN A 484 3.54 24.37 -19.29
C ASN A 484 4.75 25.17 -18.80
N GLU A 485 4.85 26.45 -19.21
CA GLU A 485 5.79 27.42 -18.65
C GLU A 485 5.00 28.52 -17.91
N LEU A 486 4.99 28.47 -16.58
CA LEU A 486 4.15 29.33 -15.74
C LEU A 486 4.97 30.19 -14.79
N SER A 487 4.44 31.36 -14.44
CA SER A 487 5.08 32.23 -13.43
C SER A 487 4.07 33.02 -12.62
N GLY A 488 4.28 33.06 -11.31
CA GLY A 488 3.36 33.70 -10.38
C GLY A 488 3.80 33.56 -8.92
N ALA A 489 3.03 34.18 -8.02
CA ALA A 489 3.24 34.03 -6.57
C ALA A 489 2.54 32.78 -6.02
N VAL A 490 1.49 32.29 -6.69
CA VAL A 490 0.85 31.00 -6.41
C VAL A 490 0.62 30.33 -7.75
N VAL A 491 1.27 29.19 -7.98
CA VAL A 491 1.24 28.47 -9.25
C VAL A 491 1.03 26.98 -9.00
N PHE A 492 0.10 26.39 -9.73
CA PHE A 492 -0.13 24.95 -9.78
C PHE A 492 0.10 24.49 -11.23
N GLY A 493 1.04 23.58 -11.47
CA GLY A 493 1.37 23.09 -12.82
C GLY A 493 0.23 22.27 -13.40
N GLY A 494 -0.17 21.21 -12.71
CA GLY A 494 -1.24 20.34 -13.16
C GLY A 494 -0.68 18.98 -13.53
N ALA A 495 -0.95 18.51 -14.73
CA ALA A 495 -0.29 17.31 -15.26
C ALA A 495 0.62 17.70 -16.43
N GLY A 496 1.66 16.91 -16.67
CA GLY A 496 2.68 17.19 -17.69
C GLY A 496 4.01 17.60 -17.06
N ASN A 497 5.04 17.78 -17.87
CA ASN A 497 6.36 18.15 -17.37
C ASN A 497 6.51 19.68 -17.41
N ASP A 498 6.14 20.34 -16.33
CA ASP A 498 6.01 21.77 -16.23
C ASP A 498 7.29 22.49 -15.81
N THR A 499 7.37 23.77 -16.14
CA THR A 499 8.39 24.70 -15.63
C THR A 499 7.71 25.86 -14.94
N LEU A 500 7.83 25.91 -13.61
CA LEU A 500 7.20 26.93 -12.77
C LEU A 500 8.25 27.91 -12.25
N THR A 501 7.99 29.21 -12.36
CA THR A 501 8.91 30.27 -11.89
C THR A 501 8.25 31.21 -10.89
N ALA A 502 8.79 31.25 -9.68
CA ALA A 502 8.37 32.17 -8.62
C ALA A 502 8.70 33.63 -8.94
N LEU A 503 8.03 34.55 -8.23
CA LEU A 503 8.36 35.98 -8.26
C LEU A 503 9.45 36.33 -7.24
N GLU A 504 9.88 37.59 -7.18
CA GLU A 504 10.93 38.01 -6.21
C GLU A 504 10.50 37.91 -4.73
N GLY A 505 9.18 37.88 -4.46
CA GLY A 505 8.62 37.71 -3.12
C GLY A 505 8.28 36.25 -2.82
N GLY A 506 7.94 35.95 -1.56
CA GLY A 506 7.57 34.58 -1.17
C GLY A 506 6.38 34.05 -1.98
N SER A 507 6.54 32.83 -2.50
CA SER A 507 5.66 32.17 -3.45
C SER A 507 5.27 30.76 -3.00
N LEU A 508 4.20 30.23 -3.57
CA LEU A 508 3.81 28.81 -3.49
C LEU A 508 3.85 28.25 -4.91
N LEU A 509 4.70 27.26 -5.18
CA LEU A 509 4.70 26.51 -6.43
C LEU A 509 4.40 25.04 -6.13
N HIS A 510 3.52 24.46 -6.92
CA HIS A 510 3.22 23.02 -6.92
C HIS A 510 3.30 22.51 -8.35
N GLY A 511 4.18 21.55 -8.62
CA GLY A 511 4.33 20.94 -9.95
C GLY A 511 3.08 20.16 -10.33
N GLY A 512 2.78 19.09 -9.59
CA GLY A 512 1.63 18.24 -9.86
C GLY A 512 2.11 16.89 -10.38
N GLU A 513 1.44 16.34 -11.39
CA GLU A 513 1.82 15.06 -11.99
C GLU A 513 2.79 15.29 -13.16
N GLY A 514 3.98 14.69 -13.14
CA GLY A 514 4.98 14.78 -14.20
C GLY A 514 6.36 15.10 -13.66
N ASP A 515 7.37 15.10 -14.54
CA ASP A 515 8.73 15.50 -14.15
C ASP A 515 8.86 17.04 -14.26
N ASP A 516 8.67 17.75 -13.17
CA ASP A 516 8.56 19.22 -13.13
C ASP A 516 9.88 19.94 -12.80
N THR A 517 9.97 21.21 -13.18
CA THR A 517 11.05 22.12 -12.77
C THR A 517 10.50 23.34 -12.07
N LEU A 518 10.74 23.44 -10.76
CA LEU A 518 10.28 24.54 -9.91
C LEU A 518 11.44 25.48 -9.58
N MET A 519 11.37 26.72 -10.07
CA MET A 519 12.37 27.76 -9.82
C MET A 519 11.88 28.76 -8.77
N GLY A 520 12.39 28.63 -7.56
CA GLY A 520 12.22 29.58 -6.47
C GLY A 520 12.81 30.96 -6.76
N GLY A 521 12.30 31.95 -6.05
CA GLY A 521 12.72 33.34 -6.09
C GLY A 521 13.81 33.64 -5.07
N LEU A 522 13.91 34.90 -4.67
CA LEU A 522 14.74 35.36 -3.55
C LEU A 522 13.92 35.51 -2.26
N GLY A 523 12.63 35.15 -2.31
CA GLY A 523 11.66 35.27 -1.24
C GLY A 523 11.68 34.05 -0.33
N ASN A 524 10.73 33.97 0.60
CA ASN A 524 10.52 32.76 1.37
C ASN A 524 9.47 31.91 0.63
N ASP A 525 9.92 30.90 -0.09
CA ASP A 525 9.09 30.13 -1.00
C ASP A 525 8.68 28.78 -0.39
N GLN A 526 7.55 28.26 -0.84
CA GLN A 526 7.15 26.88 -0.61
C GLN A 526 7.10 26.19 -1.96
N LEU A 527 7.94 25.18 -2.17
CA LEU A 527 8.02 24.40 -3.39
C LEU A 527 7.60 22.97 -3.10
N TYR A 528 6.62 22.48 -3.85
CA TYR A 528 6.13 21.11 -3.81
C TYR A 528 6.29 20.55 -5.22
N GLY A 529 7.14 19.54 -5.42
CA GLY A 529 7.30 18.88 -6.72
C GLY A 529 5.99 18.22 -7.12
N GLY A 530 5.60 17.19 -6.37
CA GLY A 530 4.34 16.49 -6.58
C GLY A 530 4.60 15.01 -6.87
N GLU A 531 4.03 14.50 -7.94
CA GLU A 531 4.24 13.12 -8.39
C GLU A 531 5.09 13.10 -9.66
N GLY A 532 6.30 12.56 -9.60
CA GLY A 532 7.25 12.50 -10.71
C GLY A 532 8.66 12.84 -10.26
N ASN A 533 9.63 12.87 -11.18
CA ASN A 533 11.02 13.20 -10.82
C ASN A 533 11.25 14.69 -10.98
N ASP A 534 11.17 15.44 -9.89
CA ASP A 534 11.11 16.88 -9.92
C ASP A 534 12.47 17.54 -9.68
N THR A 535 12.61 18.76 -10.18
CA THR A 535 13.79 19.61 -9.95
C THR A 535 13.39 20.90 -9.25
N LEU A 536 13.73 21.01 -7.97
CA LEU A 536 13.43 22.15 -7.10
C LEU A 536 14.66 23.04 -6.95
N ILE A 537 14.67 24.20 -7.62
CA ILE A 537 15.80 25.15 -7.63
C ILE A 537 15.51 26.32 -6.70
N VAL A 538 16.32 26.48 -5.64
CA VAL A 538 16.23 27.60 -4.70
C VAL A 538 17.39 28.59 -4.85
N ARG A 539 17.08 29.89 -4.71
CA ARG A 539 18.04 30.98 -5.00
C ARG A 539 18.33 31.88 -3.80
N GLY A 540 17.51 31.84 -2.76
CA GLY A 540 17.75 32.49 -1.47
C GLY A 540 16.45 32.75 -0.73
N GLY A 541 16.54 33.15 0.54
CA GLY A 541 15.39 33.31 1.42
C GLY A 541 15.23 32.13 2.38
N ASN A 542 14.05 32.02 3.00
CA ASN A 542 13.75 30.92 3.90
C ASN A 542 12.69 30.00 3.28
N ASP A 543 13.11 28.88 2.74
CA ASP A 543 12.30 28.03 1.86
C ASP A 543 11.87 26.73 2.53
N VAL A 544 10.71 26.22 2.13
CA VAL A 544 10.20 24.89 2.51
C VAL A 544 10.04 24.07 1.24
N LEU A 545 10.66 22.90 1.21
CA LEU A 545 10.79 22.06 0.01
C LEU A 545 10.21 20.68 0.31
N TYR A 546 9.30 20.26 -0.54
CA TYR A 546 8.77 18.90 -0.65
C TYR A 546 9.06 18.41 -2.05
N GLY A 547 9.79 17.31 -2.17
CA GLY A 547 9.98 16.62 -3.45
C GLY A 547 8.66 15.99 -3.89
N GLY A 548 8.11 15.14 -3.02
CA GLY A 548 6.92 14.34 -3.30
C GLY A 548 7.31 12.91 -3.60
N ILE A 549 6.58 12.25 -4.51
CA ILE A 549 6.88 10.87 -4.94
C ILE A 549 7.75 10.93 -6.19
N GLY A 550 8.92 10.30 -6.15
CA GLY A 550 9.84 10.20 -7.29
C GLY A 550 11.29 10.37 -6.87
N ASP A 551 12.21 10.36 -7.83
CA ASP A 551 13.61 10.64 -7.57
C ASP A 551 13.88 12.15 -7.79
N ASP A 552 13.92 12.93 -6.70
CA ASP A 552 13.90 14.39 -6.79
C ASP A 552 15.28 15.06 -6.69
N LEU A 553 15.38 16.26 -7.26
CA LEU A 553 16.58 17.08 -7.30
C LEU A 553 16.37 18.39 -6.55
N PHE A 554 16.96 18.51 -5.37
CA PHE A 554 17.00 19.76 -4.58
C PHE A 554 18.26 20.56 -4.92
N VAL A 555 18.11 21.64 -5.69
CA VAL A 555 19.23 22.41 -6.26
C VAL A 555 19.39 23.77 -5.58
N PHE A 556 20.58 24.02 -5.02
CA PHE A 556 20.95 25.29 -4.38
C PHE A 556 21.92 26.08 -5.28
N ASP A 557 21.45 27.23 -5.78
CA ASP A 557 22.21 28.12 -6.67
C ASP A 557 23.45 28.74 -5.99
N GLU A 558 24.45 29.17 -6.78
CA GLU A 558 25.73 29.73 -6.31
C GLU A 558 25.54 30.92 -5.35
N GLY A 559 24.44 31.66 -5.57
CA GLY A 559 24.06 32.83 -4.80
C GLY A 559 23.24 32.55 -3.53
N TYR A 560 22.89 31.30 -3.22
CA TYR A 560 21.93 30.99 -2.15
C TYR A 560 22.36 31.53 -0.78
N ARG A 561 21.49 32.32 -0.14
CA ARG A 561 21.65 32.85 1.22
C ARG A 561 20.32 32.73 1.95
N GLY A 562 20.33 32.22 3.18
CA GLY A 562 19.13 31.97 3.97
C GLY A 562 19.02 30.53 4.43
N SER A 563 17.80 30.06 4.70
CA SER A 563 17.53 28.79 5.37
C SER A 563 16.49 27.95 4.62
N ALA A 564 16.86 26.77 4.12
CA ALA A 564 15.90 25.85 3.50
C ALA A 564 15.62 24.67 4.43
N VAL A 565 14.39 24.16 4.37
CA VAL A 565 14.00 22.91 5.02
C VAL A 565 13.47 21.96 3.96
N ILE A 566 14.15 20.84 3.75
CA ILE A 566 13.68 19.72 2.92
C ILE A 566 12.95 18.76 3.85
N LYS A 567 11.68 18.49 3.54
CA LYS A 567 10.73 17.86 4.45
C LYS A 567 10.59 16.36 4.28
N ASP A 568 10.87 15.85 3.09
CA ASP A 568 10.52 14.50 2.66
C ASP A 568 11.64 13.75 1.91
N PHE A 569 12.91 14.17 2.09
CA PHE A 569 14.06 13.56 1.42
C PHE A 569 14.14 12.04 1.66
N ASN A 570 14.02 11.24 0.60
CA ASN A 570 13.94 9.77 0.60
C ASN A 570 12.89 9.20 1.57
N GLN A 571 11.73 9.86 1.70
CA GLN A 571 10.68 9.38 2.60
C GLN A 571 9.68 8.43 1.93
N HIS A 572 9.44 8.49 0.61
CA HIS A 572 8.60 7.50 -0.05
C HIS A 572 9.40 6.24 -0.41
N ALA A 573 8.67 5.13 -0.51
CA ALA A 573 9.28 3.83 -0.73
C ALA A 573 9.83 3.75 -2.16
N GLY A 574 11.15 3.58 -2.28
CA GLY A 574 11.83 3.42 -3.56
C GLY A 574 12.60 4.66 -4.04
N ASP A 575 12.33 5.83 -3.47
CA ASP A 575 12.93 7.11 -3.86
C ASP A 575 14.46 7.14 -3.70
N GLN A 576 15.10 7.91 -4.58
CA GLN A 576 16.53 8.24 -4.55
C GLN A 576 16.78 9.71 -4.84
N ASP A 577 16.52 10.56 -3.86
CA ASP A 577 16.72 12.00 -3.96
C ASP A 577 18.18 12.44 -3.96
N TRP A 578 18.39 13.59 -4.60
CA TRP A 578 19.68 14.26 -4.68
C TRP A 578 19.62 15.70 -4.16
N LEU A 579 20.57 16.00 -3.28
CA LEU A 579 20.89 17.36 -2.88
C LEU A 579 22.07 17.87 -3.72
N VAL A 580 21.82 18.89 -4.54
CA VAL A 580 22.80 19.47 -5.46
C VAL A 580 23.14 20.89 -5.04
N LEU A 581 24.41 21.16 -4.76
CA LEU A 581 24.90 22.49 -4.40
C LEU A 581 25.86 23.00 -5.47
N ALA A 582 25.70 24.26 -5.88
CA ALA A 582 26.65 24.89 -6.79
C ALA A 582 28.04 25.04 -6.16
N SER A 583 29.09 24.83 -6.96
CA SER A 583 30.52 24.86 -6.58
C SER A 583 31.04 26.17 -5.98
N GLY A 584 30.27 27.26 -6.02
CA GLY A 584 30.61 28.50 -5.29
C GLY A 584 30.20 28.51 -3.81
N LEU A 585 29.39 27.54 -3.36
CA LEU A 585 28.94 27.44 -1.97
C LEU A 585 29.96 26.72 -1.07
N PHE A 586 30.64 25.70 -1.62
CA PHE A 586 31.62 24.87 -0.91
C PHE A 586 32.88 24.67 -1.74
N GLU A 587 34.05 24.52 -1.09
CA GLU A 587 35.33 24.39 -1.81
C GLU A 587 35.43 23.05 -2.56
N ASP A 588 34.98 21.97 -1.91
CA ASP A 588 34.88 20.63 -2.46
C ASP A 588 33.84 19.80 -1.67
N GLN A 589 33.63 18.55 -2.08
CA GLN A 589 32.64 17.66 -1.44
C GLN A 589 33.01 17.30 0.00
N ALA A 590 34.31 17.25 0.35
CA ALA A 590 34.75 16.98 1.71
C ALA A 590 34.44 18.15 2.65
N ASP A 591 34.57 19.37 2.13
CA ASP A 591 34.20 20.60 2.81
C ASP A 591 32.68 20.72 3.05
N LEU A 592 31.87 20.30 2.06
CA LEU A 592 30.42 20.18 2.19
C LEU A 592 30.01 19.16 3.26
N LEU A 593 30.50 17.92 3.17
CA LEU A 593 30.22 16.87 4.16
C LEU A 593 30.73 17.25 5.56
N GLY A 594 31.87 17.95 5.65
CA GLY A 594 32.40 18.48 6.91
C GLY A 594 31.55 19.58 7.55
N SER A 595 30.65 20.18 6.77
CA SER A 595 29.71 21.22 7.21
C SER A 595 28.34 20.65 7.64
N ALA A 596 28.09 19.35 7.40
CA ALA A 596 26.88 18.64 7.82
C ALA A 596 26.97 18.15 9.27
N ARG A 597 25.87 18.26 10.03
CA ARG A 597 25.76 17.73 11.39
C ARG A 597 24.40 17.12 11.65
N GLN A 598 24.38 15.93 12.27
CA GLN A 598 23.15 15.39 12.84
C GLN A 598 22.69 16.24 14.04
N ILE A 599 21.43 16.66 14.03
CA ILE A 599 20.74 17.35 15.12
C ILE A 599 19.39 16.65 15.33
N GLY A 600 19.26 15.89 16.42
CA GLY A 600 18.05 15.08 16.62
C GLY A 600 17.92 14.04 15.50
N ASN A 601 16.78 14.02 14.83
CA ASN A 601 16.50 13.15 13.69
C ASN A 601 16.83 13.81 12.33
N ASP A 602 17.38 15.02 12.34
CA ASP A 602 17.59 15.81 11.13
C ASP A 602 19.08 16.00 10.86
N VAL A 603 19.42 16.29 9.61
CA VAL A 603 20.77 16.71 9.24
C VAL A 603 20.76 18.18 8.85
N VAL A 604 21.64 18.96 9.47
CA VAL A 604 21.81 20.38 9.20
C VAL A 604 23.16 20.63 8.56
N ILE A 605 23.14 21.18 7.35
CA ILE A 605 24.31 21.70 6.62
C ILE A 605 24.33 23.21 6.81
N SER A 606 25.44 23.77 7.29
CA SER A 606 25.51 25.21 7.58
C SER A 606 26.84 25.84 7.19
N ARG A 607 26.77 27.05 6.64
CA ARG A 607 27.93 27.88 6.27
C ARG A 607 27.55 29.35 6.19
N ASP A 608 28.22 30.19 6.96
CA ASP A 608 27.96 31.64 6.99
C ASP A 608 26.46 31.95 7.18
N GLU A 609 25.78 32.43 6.13
CA GLU A 609 24.34 32.75 6.09
C GLU A 609 23.48 31.64 5.45
N LEU A 610 24.08 30.55 4.98
CA LEU A 610 23.41 29.37 4.44
C LEU A 610 23.13 28.35 5.54
N GLN A 611 21.89 27.89 5.60
CA GLN A 611 21.46 26.75 6.39
C GLN A 611 20.53 25.86 5.54
N ILE A 612 20.78 24.57 5.53
CA ILE A 612 19.90 23.56 4.90
C ILE A 612 19.62 22.52 5.98
N THR A 613 18.35 22.33 6.29
CA THR A 613 17.89 21.26 7.18
C THR A 613 17.22 20.20 6.31
N VAL A 614 17.68 18.96 6.40
CA VAL A 614 17.01 17.78 5.83
C VAL A 614 16.39 17.03 6.99
N GLU A 615 15.07 16.98 7.04
CA GLU A 615 14.34 16.36 8.15
C GLU A 615 14.35 14.84 8.06
N HIS A 616 14.28 14.18 9.23
CA HIS A 616 14.05 12.73 9.35
C HIS A 616 15.03 11.80 8.61
N ILE A 617 16.29 12.22 8.46
CA ILE A 617 17.36 11.44 7.82
C ILE A 617 18.59 11.28 8.72
N GLY A 618 19.26 10.15 8.62
CA GLY A 618 20.58 9.92 9.19
C GLY A 618 21.70 10.54 8.36
N ILE A 619 22.69 11.16 9.00
CA ILE A 619 23.85 11.76 8.31
C ILE A 619 24.65 10.78 7.43
N ALA A 620 24.53 9.46 7.68
CA ALA A 620 25.18 8.45 6.85
C ALA A 620 24.50 8.28 5.48
N GLU A 621 23.23 8.68 5.38
CA GLU A 621 22.42 8.60 4.16
C GLU A 621 22.70 9.79 3.23
N LEU A 622 23.19 10.92 3.76
CA LEU A 622 23.80 12.01 2.97
C LEU A 622 25.25 11.68 2.63
N ASN A 623 25.47 11.03 1.49
CA ASN A 623 26.77 10.56 1.04
C ASN A 623 27.01 10.90 -0.44
N GLU A 624 28.11 10.42 -1.03
CA GLU A 624 28.50 10.78 -2.41
C GLU A 624 27.47 10.39 -3.47
N ASN A 625 26.53 9.48 -3.16
CA ASN A 625 25.48 9.05 -4.08
C ASN A 625 24.20 9.88 -3.98
N SER A 626 24.04 10.71 -2.95
CA SER A 626 22.85 11.56 -2.70
C SER A 626 23.20 13.04 -2.56
N LEU A 627 24.49 13.39 -2.58
CA LEU A 627 24.98 14.75 -2.39
C LEU A 627 26.05 15.12 -3.43
N LEU A 628 25.73 16.11 -4.26
CA LEU A 628 26.58 16.57 -5.35
C LEU A 628 27.00 18.02 -5.18
N LEU A 629 28.28 18.30 -5.45
CA LEU A 629 28.80 19.66 -5.63
C LEU A 629 29.07 19.87 -7.12
N ALA A 630 28.29 20.74 -7.78
CA ALA A 630 28.23 20.89 -9.23
C ALA A 630 28.90 22.17 -9.78
#